data_AF-A0A2T6SJY3-F1
#
_entry.id   AF-A0A2T6SJY3-F1
#
_cell.length_a   1.000
_cell.length_b   1.000
_cell.length_c   1.000
_cell.angle_alpha   90.00
_cell.angle_beta   90.00
_cell.angle_gamma   90.00
#
_symmetry.space_group_name_H-M   'P 1'
#
loop_
_entity.id
_entity.type
_entity.pdbx_description
1 polymer ?
#
loop_
_entity_poly.entity_id
_entity_poly.type
_entity_poly.pdbx_seq_one_letter_code
_entity_poly.pdbx_strand_id
1 'polypeptide(L)'
;MRFGKIDYLNMLPFDVFIKSYPTPCYFKQFLRLKKTYPSKLNESFLFRRIDAGFISSIAGYPFALCSYSLGIVAYKEVLSVLVVNRENAFDKESASS
;
A
#
# COMPACT_ATOMS: atom_id res chain seq x y z
N MET A 1 4.35 1.31 -16.32
CA MET A 1 4.36 1.20 -14.85
C MET A 1 3.34 0.16 -14.44
N ARG A 2 3.66 -0.71 -13.49
CA ARG A 2 2.78 -1.68 -12.85
C ARG A 2 2.54 -1.20 -11.43
N PHE A 3 1.32 -0.75 -11.12
CA PHE A 3 1.00 -0.16 -9.83
C PHE A 3 0.27 -1.17 -8.93
N GLY A 4 0.76 -1.39 -7.72
CA GLY A 4 0.14 -2.21 -6.68
C GLY A 4 -0.48 -1.38 -5.56
N LYS A 5 -1.65 -1.77 -5.06
CA LYS A 5 -2.36 -1.03 -4.00
C LYS A 5 -2.83 -1.95 -2.87
N ILE A 6 -2.58 -1.52 -1.63
CA ILE A 6 -3.22 -2.08 -0.44
C ILE A 6 -4.58 -1.40 -0.24
N ASP A 7 -5.63 -2.18 -0.01
CA ASP A 7 -6.96 -1.65 0.31
C ASP A 7 -7.16 -1.54 1.84
N TYR A 8 -6.50 -0.55 2.41
CA TYR A 8 -6.68 -0.16 3.81
C TYR A 8 -7.64 1.01 3.96
N LEU A 9 -8.26 1.11 5.14
CA LEU A 9 -9.13 2.23 5.48
C LEU A 9 -8.39 3.57 5.40
N ASN A 10 -7.13 3.61 5.82
CA ASN A 10 -6.29 4.81 5.75
C ASN A 10 -5.96 5.24 4.30
N MET A 11 -6.25 4.40 3.29
CA MET A 11 -6.09 4.72 1.87
C MET A 11 -7.34 5.28 1.21
N LEU A 12 -8.45 5.36 1.94
CA LEU A 12 -9.67 5.98 1.44
C LEU A 12 -9.49 7.45 1.01
N PRO A 13 -8.77 8.32 1.78
CA PRO A 13 -8.54 9.70 1.34
C PRO A 13 -7.80 9.78 0.00
N PHE A 14 -6.83 8.90 -0.23
CA PHE A 14 -6.12 8.81 -1.51
C PHE A 14 -7.06 8.42 -2.65
N ASP A 15 -7.94 7.44 -2.45
CA ASP A 15 -8.93 7.04 -3.45
C ASP A 15 -9.91 8.17 -3.79
N VAL A 16 -10.37 8.91 -2.78
CA VAL A 16 -11.26 10.07 -2.97
C VAL A 16 -10.54 11.15 -3.78
N PHE A 17 -9.31 11.48 -3.40
CA PHE A 17 -8.47 12.44 -4.11
C PHE A 17 -8.26 12.06 -5.58
N ILE A 18 -7.83 10.82 -5.85
CA ILE A 18 -7.60 10.34 -7.22
C ILE A 18 -8.88 10.35 -8.05
N LYS A 19 -10.04 10.04 -7.43
CA LYS A 19 -11.33 10.10 -8.13
C LYS A 19 -11.71 11.52 -8.53
N SER A 20 -11.52 12.51 -7.64
CA SER A 20 -11.83 13.92 -7.92
C SER A 20 -10.82 14.59 -8.85
N TYR A 21 -9.57 14.10 -8.88
CA TYR A 21 -8.51 14.69 -9.69
C TYR A 21 -8.82 14.54 -11.21
N PRO A 22 -8.53 15.57 -12.05
CA PRO A 22 -8.83 15.57 -13.48
C PRO A 22 -7.85 14.69 -14.27
N THR A 23 -7.83 13.39 -13.96
CA THR A 23 -7.09 12.37 -14.71
C THR A 23 -8.00 11.58 -15.64
N PRO A 24 -7.45 11.07 -16.76
CA PRO A 24 -8.20 10.21 -17.66
C PRO A 24 -8.75 8.95 -16.98
N CYS A 25 -9.88 8.44 -17.48
CA CYS A 25 -10.54 7.25 -16.92
C CYS A 25 -9.63 6.01 -16.92
N TYR A 26 -8.83 5.81 -17.97
CA TYR A 26 -7.90 4.68 -18.05
C TYR A 26 -6.83 4.73 -16.94
N PHE A 27 -6.39 5.92 -16.54
CA PHE A 27 -5.40 6.09 -15.47
C PHE A 27 -6.01 5.71 -14.12
N LYS A 28 -7.24 6.16 -13.85
CA LYS A 28 -8.00 5.79 -12.64
C LYS A 28 -8.27 4.28 -12.58
N GLN A 29 -8.56 3.66 -13.72
CA GLN A 29 -8.74 2.21 -13.81
C GLN A 29 -7.43 1.47 -13.55
N PHE A 30 -6.33 1.94 -14.17
CA PHE A 30 -4.99 1.38 -14.00
C PHE A 30 -4.56 1.34 -12.52
N LEU A 31 -4.77 2.41 -11.75
CA LEU A 31 -4.44 2.46 -10.31
C LEU A 31 -5.21 1.43 -9.46
N ARG A 32 -6.30 0.86 -9.97
CA ARG A 32 -7.15 -0.10 -9.26
C ARG A 32 -6.90 -1.55 -9.70
N LEU A 33 -6.09 -1.82 -10.71
CA LEU A 33 -5.95 -3.15 -11.33
C LEU A 33 -5.30 -4.20 -10.42
N LYS A 34 -4.31 -3.83 -9.60
CA LYS A 34 -3.55 -4.76 -8.75
C LYS A 34 -3.74 -4.44 -7.27
N LYS A 35 -4.98 -4.59 -6.81
CA LYS A 35 -5.34 -4.53 -5.38
C LYS A 35 -5.06 -5.87 -4.72
N THR A 36 -4.27 -5.88 -3.65
CA THR A 36 -4.03 -7.10 -2.85
C THR A 36 -3.55 -6.73 -1.44
N TYR A 37 -3.19 -7.72 -0.64
CA TYR A 37 -2.77 -7.58 0.75
C TYR A 37 -1.26 -7.29 0.89
N PRO A 38 -0.81 -6.78 2.05
CA PRO A 38 0.56 -6.32 2.27
C PRO A 38 1.65 -7.35 1.95
N SER A 39 1.55 -8.58 2.45
CA SER A 39 2.61 -9.59 2.29
C SER A 39 2.90 -9.89 0.82
N LYS A 40 1.85 -10.09 0.00
CA LYS A 40 1.98 -10.32 -1.45
C LYS A 40 2.45 -9.09 -2.22
N LEU A 41 2.10 -7.88 -1.80
CA LEU A 41 2.64 -6.65 -2.44
C LEU A 41 4.12 -6.47 -2.15
N ASN A 42 4.54 -6.67 -0.91
CA ASN A 42 5.95 -6.61 -0.54
C ASN A 42 6.76 -7.65 -1.33
N GLU A 43 6.27 -8.88 -1.44
CA GLU A 43 6.88 -9.94 -2.26
C GLU A 43 6.92 -9.55 -3.76
N SER A 44 5.81 -9.03 -4.28
CA SER A 44 5.72 -8.60 -5.68
C SER A 44 6.64 -7.42 -5.99
N PHE A 45 6.84 -6.52 -5.04
CA PHE A 45 7.78 -5.41 -5.16
C PHE A 45 9.23 -5.90 -5.12
N LEU A 46 9.55 -6.79 -4.17
CA LEU A 46 10.88 -7.40 -4.04
C LEU A 46 11.30 -8.11 -5.32
N PHE A 47 10.39 -8.87 -5.93
CA PHE A 47 10.64 -9.55 -7.21
C PHE A 47 10.41 -8.67 -8.45
N ARG A 48 10.26 -7.35 -8.30
CA ARG A 48 10.04 -6.39 -9.40
C ARG A 48 8.87 -6.75 -10.32
N ARG A 49 7.85 -7.42 -9.79
CA ARG A 49 6.59 -7.73 -10.48
C ARG A 49 5.70 -6.48 -10.54
N ILE A 50 5.85 -5.56 -9.59
CA ILE A 50 5.28 -4.22 -9.61
C ILE A 50 6.39 -3.17 -9.61
N ASP A 51 6.14 -2.03 -10.24
CA ASP A 51 7.10 -0.93 -10.37
C ASP A 51 6.88 0.14 -9.28
N ALA A 52 5.64 0.28 -8.81
CA ALA A 52 5.26 1.24 -7.80
C ALA A 52 4.06 0.72 -7.00
N GLY A 53 3.88 1.21 -5.78
CA GLY A 53 2.71 0.87 -4.98
C GLY A 53 2.80 1.32 -3.54
N PHE A 54 1.71 1.10 -2.81
CA PHE A 54 1.71 1.24 -1.36
C PHE A 54 2.30 -0.04 -0.75
N ILE A 55 3.51 0.06 -0.22
CA ILE A 55 4.25 -1.04 0.42
C ILE A 55 4.60 -0.64 1.86
N SER A 56 5.02 -1.61 2.66
CA SER A 56 5.52 -1.31 4.01
C SER A 56 6.80 -0.45 3.92
N SER A 57 6.97 0.48 4.86
CA SER A 57 8.16 1.33 4.92
C SER A 57 9.45 0.51 5.06
N ILE A 58 9.39 -0.64 5.74
CA ILE A 58 10.50 -1.58 5.87
C ILE A 58 10.86 -2.21 4.53
N ALA A 59 9.87 -2.68 3.74
CA ALA A 59 10.12 -3.23 2.41
C ALA A 59 10.65 -2.17 1.43
N GLY A 60 10.22 -0.92 1.59
CA GLY A 60 10.69 0.22 0.79
C GLY A 60 12.02 0.83 1.25
N TYR A 61 12.48 0.54 2.47
CA TYR A 61 13.63 1.20 3.09
C TYR A 61 14.90 1.16 2.25
N PRO A 62 15.32 0.02 1.66
CA PRO A 62 16.53 -0.03 0.83
C PRO A 62 16.43 0.86 -0.42
N PHE A 63 15.23 1.07 -0.93
CA PHE A 63 14.97 1.86 -2.15
C PHE A 63 14.73 3.35 -1.84
N ALA A 64 14.18 3.66 -0.67
CA ALA A 64 13.96 5.02 -0.19
C ALA A 64 15.28 5.78 -0.03
N LEU A 65 16.37 5.08 0.34
CA LEU A 65 17.71 5.66 0.46
C LEU A 65 18.29 6.17 -0.86
N CYS A 66 17.76 5.72 -2.01
CA CYS A 66 18.41 5.94 -3.30
C CYS A 66 17.72 6.94 -4.22
N SER A 67 16.40 7.21 -4.16
CA SER A 67 15.80 7.96 -5.29
C SER A 67 14.49 8.73 -5.12
N TYR A 68 13.71 8.65 -4.03
CA TYR A 68 12.39 9.32 -4.02
C TYR A 68 11.97 9.87 -2.64
N SER A 69 11.66 11.18 -2.60
CA SER A 69 11.03 11.85 -1.44
C SER A 69 9.50 11.69 -1.46
N LEU A 70 9.01 10.46 -1.65
CA LEU A 70 7.57 10.17 -1.73
C LEU A 70 7.20 9.05 -0.76
N GLY A 71 6.25 9.30 0.14
CA GLY A 71 5.77 8.32 1.11
C GLY A 71 4.51 8.77 1.82
N ILE A 72 3.82 7.83 2.48
CA ILE A 72 2.73 8.16 3.41
C ILE A 72 3.37 8.54 4.74
N VAL A 73 3.14 9.77 5.17
CA VAL A 73 3.61 10.26 6.46
C VAL A 73 2.45 10.20 7.45
N ALA A 74 2.65 9.50 8.57
CA ALA A 74 1.69 9.49 9.65
C ALA A 74 1.60 10.89 10.29
N TYR A 75 0.38 11.34 10.59
CA TYR A 75 0.17 12.54 11.39
C TYR A 75 0.13 12.15 12.87
N LYS A 76 1.19 12.51 13.60
CA LYS A 76 1.40 12.12 15.01
C LYS A 76 1.48 10.59 15.19
N GLU A 77 1.55 10.16 16.45
CA GLU A 77 1.58 8.74 16.81
C GLU A 77 0.22 8.05 16.59
N VAL A 78 0.25 6.76 16.29
CA VAL A 78 -0.96 5.93 16.18
C VAL A 78 -1.35 5.48 17.59
N LEU A 79 -2.43 6.04 18.13
CA LEU A 79 -2.89 5.76 19.50
C LEU A 79 -3.61 4.41 19.65
N SER A 80 -4.25 3.92 18.59
CA SER A 80 -5.04 2.69 18.61
C SER A 80 -5.21 2.10 17.22
N VAL A 81 -5.35 0.78 17.12
CA VAL A 81 -5.69 0.05 15.89
C VAL A 81 -6.94 -0.79 16.09
N LEU A 82 -7.74 -0.95 15.03
CA LEU A 82 -8.89 -1.85 15.06
C LEU A 82 -8.39 -3.29 14.89
N VAL A 83 -8.69 -4.14 15.86
CA VAL A 83 -8.35 -5.56 15.84
C VAL A 83 -9.64 -6.37 15.92
N VAL A 84 -9.76 -7.38 15.07
CA VAL A 84 -10.86 -8.35 15.17
C VAL A 84 -10.52 -9.30 16.30
N ASN A 85 -11.39 -9.40 17.30
CA ASN A 85 -11.18 -10.28 18.46
C ASN A 85 -11.28 -11.76 18.03
N ARG A 86 -10.13 -12.37 17.77
CA ARG A 86 -9.94 -13.80 17.45
C ARG A 86 -8.66 -14.28 18.09
N GLU A 87 -8.55 -15.60 18.27
CA GLU A 87 -7.30 -16.22 18.67
C GLU A 87 -6.19 -15.90 17.65
N ASN A 88 -4.97 -15.71 18.14
CA ASN A 88 -3.80 -15.46 17.30
C ASN A 88 -3.58 -16.65 16.38
N ALA A 89 -4.01 -16.50 15.14
CA ALA A 89 -3.82 -17.46 14.06
C ALA A 89 -2.80 -16.90 13.07
N PHE A 90 -2.14 -17.80 12.33
CA PHE A 90 -1.26 -17.41 11.25
C PHE A 90 -2.05 -16.69 10.15
N ASP A 91 -1.75 -15.41 9.95
CA ASP A 91 -2.34 -14.62 8.88
C ASP A 91 -1.37 -14.54 7.69
N LYS A 92 -1.74 -15.21 6.60
CA LYS A 92 -0.97 -15.18 5.35
C LYS A 92 -0.96 -13.78 4.71
N GLU A 93 -1.98 -12.98 4.96
CA GLU A 93 -2.15 -11.66 4.35
C GLU A 93 -1.35 -10.57 5.08
N SER A 94 -1.05 -10.79 6.37
CA SER A 94 -0.22 -9.94 7.21
C SER A 94 1.25 -10.01 6.79
N ALA A 95 1.94 -8.85 6.88
CA ALA A 95 3.36 -8.74 6.61
C ALA A 95 4.26 -9.12 7.80
N SER A 96 3.70 -9.31 8.99
CA SER A 96 4.44 -9.46 10.24
C SER A 96 3.97 -10.65 11.11
N SER A 97 3.43 -11.69 10.47
CA SER A 97 3.01 -12.94 11.14
C SER A 97 4.20 -13.77 11.63
#